data_AF-A0A7C5V1J0-F1
#
_entry.id   AF-A0A7C5V1J0-F1
#
_cell.length_a   1.000
_cell.length_b   1.000
_cell.length_c   1.000
_cell.angle_alpha   90.00
_cell.angle_beta   90.00
_cell.angle_gamma   90.00
#
_symmetry.space_group_name_H-M   'P 1'
#
loop_
_entity.id
_entity.type
_entity.pdbx_description
1 polymer ?
#
loop_
_entity_poly.entity_id
_entity_poly.type
_entity_poly.pdbx_seq_one_letter_code
_entity_poly.pdbx_strand_id
1 'polypeptide(L)'
;MVTVQAKLIFDSSEDKQKVLDLMRRWSSCMRYAYKRLLEGHKRNELKRQLQGIFNLNSRYVDDAIMKANSILKSYQERRENPKKVIFG
;
A
#
# COMPACT_ATOMS: atom_id res chain seq x y z
N MET A 1 -19.02 -1.16 6.21
CA MET A 1 -17.68 -1.66 6.62
C MET A 1 -17.45 -1.16 8.04
N VAL A 2 -17.43 -2.05 9.03
CA VAL A 2 -17.09 -1.66 10.41
C VAL A 2 -15.57 -1.61 10.48
N THR A 3 -15.02 -0.43 10.78
CA THR A 3 -13.57 -0.25 10.97
C THR A 3 -13.26 -0.17 12.44
N VAL A 4 -12.38 -1.05 12.92
CA VAL A 4 -11.84 -0.98 14.29
C VAL A 4 -10.57 -0.15 14.25
N GLN A 5 -10.42 0.79 15.19
CA GLN A 5 -9.22 1.58 15.38
C GLN A 5 -8.58 1.19 16.70
N ALA A 6 -7.26 1.02 16.71
CA ALA A 6 -6.49 0.72 17.90
C ALA A 6 -5.18 1.51 17.89
N LYS A 7 -4.71 1.90 19.07
CA LYS A 7 -3.42 2.56 19.25
C LYS A 7 -2.36 1.50 19.57
N LEU A 8 -1.32 1.40 18.75
CA LEU A 8 -0.14 0.61 19.11
C LEU A 8 0.64 1.32 20.22
N ILE A 9 0.91 0.58 21.29
CA ILE A 9 1.77 0.99 22.40
C ILE A 9 3.06 0.16 22.27
N PHE A 10 4.21 0.82 22.44
CA PHE A 10 5.52 0.19 22.34
C PHE A 10 6.29 0.43 23.62
N ASP A 11 6.83 -0.64 24.20
CA ASP A 11 7.67 -0.58 25.38
C ASP A 11 9.14 -0.26 25.02
N SER A 12 9.57 -0.67 23.82
CA SER A 12 10.90 -0.40 23.27
C SER A 12 10.86 0.64 22.15
N SER A 13 11.80 1.59 22.19
CA SER A 13 12.02 2.56 21.11
C SER A 13 12.47 1.88 19.81
N GLU A 14 13.19 0.76 19.90
CA GLU A 14 13.65 -0.02 18.76
C GLU A 14 12.49 -0.66 18.00
N ASP A 15 11.55 -1.28 18.72
CA ASP A 15 10.37 -1.91 18.12
C ASP A 15 9.46 -0.88 17.45
N LYS A 16 9.29 0.27 18.11
CA LYS A 16 8.60 1.42 17.51
C LYS A 16 9.26 1.81 16.19
N GLN A 17 10.57 1.92 16.15
CA GLN A 17 11.29 2.30 14.93
C GLN A 17 11.17 1.25 13.83
N LYS A 18 11.24 -0.04 14.15
CA LYS A 18 11.04 -1.15 13.20
C LYS A 18 9.65 -1.12 12.59
N VAL A 19 8.62 -0.91 13.41
CA VAL A 19 7.23 -0.81 12.92
C VAL A 19 7.03 0.44 12.06
N LEU A 20 7.54 1.59 12.47
CA LEU A 20 7.46 2.82 11.66
C LEU A 20 8.16 2.66 10.31
N ASP A 21 9.31 1.99 10.28
CA ASP A 21 10.01 1.70 9.03
C ASP A 21 9.22 0.74 8.14
N LEU A 22 8.65 -0.33 8.70
CA LEU A 22 7.78 -1.26 7.97
C LEU A 22 6.56 -0.55 7.39
N MET A 23 5.88 0.29 8.18
CA MET A 23 4.73 1.07 7.73
C MET A 23 5.12 2.04 6.61
N ARG A 24 6.27 2.71 6.73
CA ARG A 24 6.80 3.61 5.69
C ARG A 24 7.04 2.86 4.38
N ARG A 25 7.72 1.72 4.43
CA ARG A 25 8.00 0.88 3.25
C ARG A 25 6.72 0.37 2.60
N TRP A 26 5.77 -0.11 3.41
CA TRP A 26 4.48 -0.59 2.92
C TRP A 26 3.65 0.52 2.26
N SER A 27 3.56 1.70 2.90
CA SER A 27 2.84 2.85 2.33
C SER A 27 3.48 3.32 1.02
N SER A 28 4.81 3.33 0.92
CA SER A 28 5.50 3.65 -0.33
C SER A 28 5.27 2.59 -1.42
N CYS A 29 5.27 1.30 -1.06
CA CYS A 29 4.94 0.20 -1.96
C CYS A 29 3.52 0.34 -2.52
N MET A 30 2.53 0.66 -1.67
CA MET A 30 1.13 0.85 -2.07
C MET A 30 0.98 2.03 -3.04
N ARG A 31 1.59 3.19 -2.73
CA ARG A 31 1.56 4.37 -3.62
C ARG A 31 2.21 4.09 -4.97
N TYR A 32 3.35 3.39 -4.97
CA TYR A 32 4.02 2.99 -6.19
C TYR A 32 3.15 2.04 -7.02
N ALA A 33 2.58 1.01 -6.37
CA ALA A 33 1.67 0.08 -7.02
C ALA A 33 0.46 0.80 -7.64
N TYR A 34 -0.12 1.77 -6.92
CA TYR A 34 -1.23 2.57 -7.44
C TYR A 34 -0.88 3.29 -8.74
N LYS A 35 0.27 3.97 -8.78
CA LYS A 35 0.74 4.65 -10.00
C LYS A 35 0.94 3.66 -11.16
N ARG A 36 1.53 2.49 -10.90
CA ARG A 36 1.72 1.47 -11.95
C ARG A 36 0.42 0.85 -12.43
N LEU A 37 -0.56 0.68 -11.54
CA LEU A 37 -1.89 0.21 -11.93
C LEU A 37 -2.60 1.22 -12.84
N LEU A 38 -2.43 2.53 -12.60
CA LEU A 38 -2.92 3.58 -13.50
C LEU A 38 -2.27 3.54 -14.89
N GLU A 39 -1.00 3.12 -14.95
CA GLU A 39 -0.24 2.95 -16.19
C GLU A 39 -0.57 1.62 -16.90
N GLY A 40 -1.43 0.77 -16.32
CA GLY A 40 -1.88 -0.50 -16.92
C GLY A 40 -1.03 -1.73 -16.59
N HIS A 41 -0.08 -1.63 -15.64
CA HIS A 41 0.72 -2.79 -15.22
C HIS A 41 -0.14 -3.87 -14.55
N LYS A 42 0.25 -5.13 -14.76
CA LYS A 42 -0.47 -6.30 -14.21
C LYS A 42 -0.04 -6.60 -12.76
N ARG A 43 -0.98 -7.06 -11.93
CA ARG A 43 -0.74 -7.45 -10.53
C ARG A 43 0.43 -8.42 -10.36
N ASN A 44 0.52 -9.47 -11.18
CA ASN A 44 1.55 -10.51 -11.03
C ASN A 44 2.97 -9.97 -11.31
N GLU A 45 3.09 -9.04 -12.26
CA GLU A 45 4.35 -8.37 -12.56
C GLU A 45 4.82 -7.52 -11.37
N LEU A 46 3.90 -6.70 -10.85
CA LEU A 46 4.15 -5.85 -9.68
C LEU A 46 4.51 -6.69 -8.45
N LYS A 47 3.80 -7.80 -8.20
CA LYS A 47 4.09 -8.68 -7.06
C LYS A 47 5.52 -9.20 -7.06
N ARG A 48 6.08 -9.52 -8.24
CA ARG A 48 7.46 -9.99 -8.36
C ARG A 48 8.47 -8.85 -8.19
N GLN A 49 8.23 -7.70 -8.83
CA GLN A 49 9.16 -6.57 -8.81
C GLN A 49 9.24 -5.89 -7.43
N LEU A 50 8.09 -5.67 -6.79
CA LEU A 50 8.00 -4.83 -5.59
C LEU A 50 8.59 -5.50 -4.33
N GLN A 51 8.68 -6.83 -4.29
CA GLN A 51 9.31 -7.55 -3.18
C GLN A 51 10.78 -7.14 -3.00
N GLY A 52 11.53 -7.09 -4.10
CA GLY A 52 12.93 -6.65 -4.08
C GLY A 52 13.07 -5.15 -3.84
N ILE A 53 12.26 -4.33 -4.51
CA ILE A 53 12.36 -2.86 -4.43
C ILE A 53 12.08 -2.33 -3.03
N PHE A 54 11.05 -2.86 -2.37
CA PHE A 54 10.64 -2.36 -1.04
C PHE A 54 11.15 -3.21 0.12
N ASN A 55 11.90 -4.29 -0.16
CA ASN A 55 12.34 -5.26 0.83
C ASN A 55 11.17 -5.72 1.74
N LEU A 56 10.08 -6.14 1.09
CA LEU A 56 8.87 -6.63 1.73
C LEU A 56 8.61 -8.07 1.28
N ASN A 57 8.07 -8.88 2.18
CA ASN A 57 7.67 -10.23 1.80
C ASN A 57 6.50 -10.21 0.80
N SER A 58 6.31 -11.33 0.11
CA SER A 58 5.27 -11.48 -0.90
C SER A 58 3.85 -11.16 -0.41
N ARG A 59 3.53 -11.37 0.87
CA ARG A 59 2.18 -11.11 1.41
C ARG A 59 1.93 -9.61 1.51
N TYR A 60 2.85 -8.89 2.15
CA TYR A 60 2.73 -7.43 2.34
C TYR A 60 2.68 -6.67 1.01
N VAL A 61 3.46 -7.11 0.02
CA VAL A 61 3.43 -6.54 -1.33
C VAL A 61 2.08 -6.78 -2.00
N ASP A 62 1.56 -8.01 -1.91
CA ASP A 62 0.28 -8.35 -2.53
C ASP A 62 -0.89 -7.59 -1.88
N ASP A 63 -0.84 -7.39 -0.56
CA ASP A 63 -1.80 -6.57 0.19
C ASP A 63 -1.71 -5.09 -0.19
N ALA A 64 -0.50 -4.57 -0.41
CA ALA A 64 -0.30 -3.20 -0.90
C ALA A 64 -0.92 -3.01 -2.29
N ILE A 65 -0.72 -3.97 -3.20
CA ILE A 65 -1.33 -3.96 -4.55
C ILE A 65 -2.86 -4.10 -4.46
N MET A 66 -3.36 -4.94 -3.55
CA MET A 66 -4.79 -5.11 -3.31
C MET A 66 -5.42 -3.81 -2.82
N LYS A 67 -4.80 -3.14 -1.84
CA LYS A 67 -5.27 -1.85 -1.32
C LYS A 67 -5.25 -0.78 -2.41
N ALA A 68 -4.17 -0.69 -3.19
CA ALA A 68 -4.07 0.25 -4.31
C ALA A 68 -5.20 0.04 -5.34
N ASN A 69 -5.46 -1.21 -5.73
CA ASN A 69 -6.57 -1.55 -6.62
C ASN A 69 -7.94 -1.19 -6.03
N SER A 70 -8.15 -1.41 -4.74
CA SER A 70 -9.41 -1.04 -4.07
C SER A 70 -9.64 0.47 -4.11
N ILE A 71 -8.59 1.28 -3.91
CA ILE A 71 -8.68 2.74 -4.05
C ILE A 71 -9.01 3.10 -5.49
N LEU A 72 -8.32 2.51 -6.47
CA LEU A 72 -8.55 2.78 -7.89
C LEU A 72 -10.00 2.48 -8.30
N LYS A 73 -10.53 1.33 -7.89
CA LYS A 73 -11.93 0.95 -8.13
C LYS A 73 -12.91 1.93 -7.48
N SER A 74 -12.65 2.36 -6.25
CA SER A 74 -13.52 3.34 -5.58
C SER A 74 -13.61 4.67 -6.35
N TYR A 75 -12.51 5.15 -6.93
CA TYR A 75 -12.53 6.34 -7.79
C TYR A 75 -13.33 6.10 -9.08
N GLN A 76 -13.18 4.94 -9.71
CA GLN A 76 -13.94 4.56 -10.90
C GLN A 76 -15.45 4.51 -10.62
N GLU A 77 -15.84 3.92 -9.50
CA GLU A 77 -17.23 3.82 -9.04
C GLU A 77 -17.84 5.20 -8.77
N ARG A 78 -17.07 6.12 -8.18
CA ARG A 78 -17.49 7.51 -7.91
C ARG A 78 -17.42 8.42 -9.15
N ARG A 79 -16.93 7.93 -10.28
CA ARG A 79 -16.63 8.72 -11.49
C ARG A 79 -15.72 9.92 -11.23
N GLU A 80 -14.84 9.79 -10.23
CA GLU A 80 -13.82 10.78 -9.89
C GLU A 80 -12.54 10.53 -10.69
N ASN A 81 -11.68 11.54 -10.83
CA ASN A 81 -10.41 11.39 -11.54
C ASN A 81 -9.37 10.67 -10.66
N PRO A 82 -8.98 9.41 -10.97
CA PRO A 82 -8.05 8.65 -10.13
C PRO A 82 -6.62 9.18 -10.20
N LYS A 83 -6.28 10.06 -11.16
CA LYS A 83 -4.97 10.75 -11.19
C LYS A 83 -4.82 11.84 -10.13
N LYS A 84 -5.92 12.27 -9.51
CA LYS A 84 -5.93 13.31 -8.46
C LYS A 84 -6.03 12.73 -7.05
N VAL A 85 -5.63 11.46 -6.85
CA VAL A 85 -5.61 10.84 -5.52
C VAL A 85 -4.62 11.57 -4.59
N ILE A 86 -5.03 11.80 -3.35
CA ILE A 86 -4.16 12.29 -2.28
C ILE A 86 -4.02 11.16 -1.26
N PHE A 87 -2.78 10.76 -0.98
CA PHE A 87 -2.50 9.78 0.06
C PHE A 87 -2.17 10.52 1.36
N GLY A 88 -2.94 10.23 2.42
CA GLY A 88 -2.64 10.66 3.79
C GLY A 88 -1.68 9.72 4.52
#